data_AF-A0A838JRQ9-F1
#
_entry.id   AF-A0A838JRQ9-F1
#
_cell.length_a   1.000
_cell.length_b   1.000
_cell.length_c   1.000
_cell.angle_alpha   90.00
_cell.angle_beta   90.00
_cell.angle_gamma   90.00
#
_symmetry.space_group_name_H-M   'P 1'
#
loop_
_entity.id
_entity.type
_entity.pdbx_description
1 polymer ?
#
loop_
_entity_poly.entity_id
_entity_poly.type
_entity_poly.pdbx_seq_one_letter_code
_entity_poly.pdbx_strand_id
1 'polypeptide(L)'
;MKNSLVIAVFMVALLIASACSSGGEGKGGEKDVIAGASEKSTPVPEPKQVEPDGGIGDGVDAGDLSFRIFEVRSKDRIYSMAKPGAGPVSRGNISSEYVALDYLVKNISGSPLTTGAEATLLDDRGSRHELDTSIKPPSGGTDGMGLGTGQTRASTMFFRVPNGTVPETLVIKTSKSRVRIDLLARDMEKVPPEDYLRVYHLYLNEQAYEEAYEMFDQTSVQGITLGEWLSFWEALWGKRYVSLDSLRPLSESTYQTVILVTRTIYDRDGDIAADPEIQPSVTQELVRDDGEWKLVMSEDLASDIIAVIGPDETPVPEPPAPESTQPPTTIPETTLPETTTPGAESTTSAASDYACTDFETQEEAQLYLAPGDPYGLDQDDNGLACENLP
;
A
#
# COMPACT_ATOMS: atom_id res chain seq x y z
N MET A 1 52.72 6.74 40.15
CA MET A 1 53.58 5.59 39.80
C MET A 1 53.19 5.17 38.38
N LYS A 2 53.88 5.72 37.36
CA LYS A 2 54.80 5.04 36.41
C LYS A 2 54.18 3.79 35.73
N ASN A 3 53.75 3.91 34.47
CA ASN A 3 54.43 3.48 33.20
C ASN A 3 54.23 1.96 32.95
N SER A 4 53.91 1.43 31.75
CA SER A 4 54.38 1.66 30.36
C SER A 4 53.32 1.06 29.40
N LEU A 5 52.92 1.59 28.24
CA LEU A 5 53.58 1.86 26.95
C LEU A 5 54.49 0.73 26.41
N VAL A 6 54.02 0.00 25.39
CA VAL A 6 54.87 -0.64 24.37
C VAL A 6 54.28 -0.34 23.00
N ILE A 7 55.03 0.48 22.25
CA ILE A 7 54.89 0.77 20.83
C ILE A 7 55.82 -0.21 20.10
N ALA A 8 55.34 -0.89 19.06
CA ALA A 8 56.20 -1.56 18.09
C ALA A 8 56.08 -0.87 16.73
N VAL A 9 57.18 -0.21 16.36
CA VAL A 9 57.45 0.44 15.09
C VAL A 9 57.94 -0.62 14.09
N PHE A 10 57.45 -0.61 12.86
CA PHE A 10 58.20 -1.16 11.71
C PHE A 10 58.26 -0.11 10.61
N MET A 11 59.49 0.29 10.29
CA MET A 11 59.85 1.25 9.25
C MET A 11 60.60 0.50 8.13
N VAL A 12 60.11 0.71 6.91
CA VAL A 12 60.85 1.04 5.67
C VAL A 12 61.88 0.05 5.08
N ALA A 13 61.64 -0.33 3.82
CA ALA A 13 62.65 -0.26 2.77
C ALA A 13 62.01 0.14 1.42
N LEU A 14 62.48 1.27 0.88
CA LEU A 14 62.16 1.86 -0.43
C LEU A 14 63.24 1.45 -1.45
N LEU A 15 63.01 1.78 -2.74
CA LEU A 15 63.90 1.75 -3.94
C LEU A 15 63.55 0.61 -4.93
N ILE A 16 63.38 0.78 -6.25
CA ILE A 16 63.95 1.72 -7.24
C ILE A 16 62.94 1.94 -8.40
N ALA A 17 62.95 3.16 -8.95
CA ALA A 17 62.23 3.59 -10.15
C ALA A 17 62.87 3.10 -11.47
N SER A 18 62.09 2.99 -12.54
CA SER A 18 62.57 3.24 -13.91
C SER A 18 61.40 3.64 -14.83
N ALA A 19 61.49 4.87 -15.32
CA ALA A 19 60.68 5.41 -16.40
C ALA A 19 61.52 5.45 -17.68
N CYS A 20 60.95 5.06 -18.81
CA CYS A 20 61.30 5.45 -20.20
C CYS A 20 60.09 5.03 -21.09
N SER A 21 59.81 5.56 -22.26
CA SER A 21 59.90 6.88 -22.90
C SER A 21 59.37 6.65 -24.32
N SER A 22 58.44 7.50 -24.77
CA SER A 22 58.17 7.94 -26.15
C SER A 22 58.40 7.03 -27.39
N GLY A 23 57.34 6.85 -28.17
CA GLY A 23 57.18 7.45 -29.51
C GLY A 23 57.73 6.72 -30.75
N GLY A 24 56.91 6.63 -31.81
CA GLY A 24 57.38 6.43 -33.19
C GLY A 24 56.35 5.84 -34.15
N GLU A 25 55.75 6.70 -34.99
CA GLU A 25 55.03 6.32 -36.22
C GLU A 25 55.97 5.66 -37.26
N GLY A 26 55.43 4.73 -38.05
CA GLY A 26 56.07 4.17 -39.24
C GLY A 26 55.06 3.48 -40.16
N LYS A 27 54.77 4.11 -41.31
CA LYS A 27 53.96 3.61 -42.43
C LYS A 27 54.59 2.40 -43.14
N GLY A 28 53.73 1.65 -43.85
CA GLY A 28 54.06 1.06 -45.16
C GLY A 28 54.12 -0.46 -45.15
N GLY A 29 53.12 -1.11 -45.74
CA GLY A 29 52.87 -2.54 -45.60
C GLY A 29 53.47 -3.46 -46.66
N GLU A 30 53.14 -4.75 -46.51
CA GLU A 30 53.13 -5.73 -47.60
C GLU A 30 52.13 -6.83 -47.20
N LYS A 31 51.40 -7.33 -48.20
CA LYS A 31 50.35 -8.34 -48.05
C LYS A 31 51.01 -9.72 -47.93
N ASP A 32 50.57 -10.51 -46.96
CA ASP A 32 50.62 -11.97 -47.08
C ASP A 32 49.26 -12.57 -46.72
N VAL A 33 48.76 -13.35 -47.66
CA VAL A 33 47.51 -14.09 -47.60
C VAL A 33 47.83 -15.43 -46.97
N ILE A 34 47.34 -15.68 -45.75
CA ILE A 34 47.28 -17.04 -45.18
C ILE A 34 45.83 -17.40 -44.96
N ALA A 35 45.39 -18.42 -45.69
CA ALA A 35 44.11 -19.05 -45.57
C ALA A 35 44.01 -19.90 -44.28
N GLY A 36 42.82 -19.88 -43.67
CA GLY A 36 42.30 -21.03 -42.92
C GLY A 36 42.61 -21.09 -41.43
N ALA A 37 41.79 -20.42 -40.63
CA ALA A 37 41.35 -20.96 -39.34
C ALA A 37 39.91 -20.49 -39.11
N SER A 38 38.96 -21.42 -39.24
CA SER A 38 37.59 -21.21 -38.83
C SER A 38 37.59 -21.11 -37.31
N GLU A 39 37.61 -19.89 -36.78
CA GLU A 39 37.32 -19.65 -35.36
C GLU A 39 35.90 -20.14 -35.12
N LYS A 40 35.80 -21.32 -34.50
CA LYS A 40 34.57 -21.72 -33.83
C LYS A 40 34.29 -20.63 -32.81
N SER A 41 33.27 -19.82 -33.06
CA SER A 41 32.69 -18.94 -32.06
C SER A 41 32.38 -19.78 -30.84
N THR A 42 33.18 -19.60 -29.80
CA THR A 42 32.83 -20.02 -28.45
C THR A 42 31.46 -19.39 -28.17
N PRO A 43 30.44 -20.16 -27.76
CA PRO A 43 29.20 -19.54 -27.33
C PRO A 43 29.55 -18.57 -26.21
N VAL A 44 29.22 -17.29 -26.41
CA VAL A 44 29.23 -16.31 -25.34
C VAL A 44 28.41 -16.94 -24.22
N PRO A 45 28.98 -17.16 -23.02
CA PRO A 45 28.20 -17.71 -21.92
C PRO A 45 26.99 -16.79 -21.74
N GLU A 46 25.79 -17.39 -21.69
CA GLU A 46 24.59 -16.66 -21.31
C GLU A 46 24.91 -15.80 -20.08
N PRO A 47 24.48 -14.52 -20.06
CA PRO A 47 24.73 -13.69 -18.90
C PRO A 47 24.13 -14.42 -17.70
N LYS A 48 24.99 -14.83 -16.76
CA LYS A 48 24.55 -15.38 -15.47
C LYS A 48 23.48 -14.44 -14.94
N GLN A 49 22.29 -14.98 -14.66
CA GLN A 49 21.23 -14.23 -13.99
C GLN A 49 21.88 -13.51 -12.80
N VAL A 50 21.83 -12.19 -12.82
CA VAL A 50 22.40 -11.38 -11.73
C VAL A 50 21.53 -11.65 -10.52
N GLU A 51 22.12 -12.26 -9.49
CA GLU A 51 21.43 -12.56 -8.23
C GLU A 51 20.78 -11.28 -7.69
N PRO A 52 19.55 -11.37 -7.14
CA PRO A 52 18.89 -10.23 -6.53
C PRO A 52 19.67 -9.74 -5.30
N ASP A 53 19.60 -8.43 -5.05
CA ASP A 53 20.24 -7.76 -3.92
C ASP A 53 19.46 -7.94 -2.59
N GLY A 54 18.21 -8.41 -2.66
CA GLY A 54 17.33 -8.70 -1.51
C GLY A 54 15.89 -9.02 -1.95
N GLY A 55 15.03 -9.37 -1.00
CA GLY A 55 13.61 -9.64 -1.21
C GLY A 55 12.65 -8.61 -0.60
N ILE A 56 11.35 -8.94 -0.59
CA ILE A 56 10.34 -8.24 0.22
C ILE A 56 10.72 -8.36 1.70
N GLY A 57 10.67 -7.23 2.40
CA GLY A 57 11.06 -7.13 3.79
C GLY A 57 12.55 -6.91 4.01
N ASP A 58 13.42 -7.00 3.00
CA ASP A 58 14.86 -6.67 3.13
C ASP A 58 15.13 -5.17 2.88
N GLY A 59 16.13 -4.62 3.59
CA GLY A 59 16.65 -3.28 3.31
C GLY A 59 17.77 -3.34 2.26
N VAL A 60 17.52 -2.76 1.09
CA VAL A 60 18.40 -2.82 -0.09
C VAL A 60 18.96 -1.42 -0.39
N ASP A 61 20.29 -1.27 -0.32
CA ASP A 61 20.96 0.01 -0.50
C ASP A 61 21.22 0.33 -1.98
N ALA A 62 20.67 1.44 -2.45
CA ALA A 62 20.81 1.95 -3.81
C ALA A 62 21.51 3.32 -3.83
N GLY A 63 22.79 3.34 -3.47
CA GLY A 63 23.58 4.57 -3.39
C GLY A 63 23.34 5.30 -2.07
N ASP A 64 22.66 6.45 -2.11
CA ASP A 64 22.40 7.30 -0.93
C ASP A 64 21.05 6.99 -0.25
N LEU A 65 20.33 6.01 -0.76
CA LEU A 65 18.99 5.59 -0.34
C LEU A 65 19.01 4.11 0.01
N SER A 66 18.26 3.71 1.03
CA SER A 66 17.95 2.31 1.34
C SER A 66 16.47 2.09 1.11
N PHE A 67 16.11 1.13 0.26
CA PHE A 67 14.73 0.79 -0.08
C PHE A 67 14.34 -0.52 0.62
N ARG A 68 13.11 -0.58 1.12
CA ARG A 68 12.51 -1.83 1.62
C ARG A 68 11.14 -1.97 0.97
N ILE A 69 10.94 -3.04 0.20
CA ILE A 69 9.61 -3.37 -0.30
C ILE A 69 8.85 -4.02 0.85
N PHE A 70 7.65 -3.52 1.13
CA PHE A 70 6.83 -3.98 2.23
C PHE A 70 5.75 -4.94 1.73
N GLU A 71 5.05 -4.58 0.66
CA GLU A 71 3.96 -5.37 0.11
C GLU A 71 3.81 -5.17 -1.40
N VAL A 72 3.24 -6.17 -2.07
CA VAL A 72 2.95 -6.14 -3.52
C VAL A 72 1.48 -6.41 -3.73
N ARG A 73 0.75 -5.42 -4.23
CA ARG A 73 -0.71 -5.48 -4.37
C ARG A 73 -1.10 -5.37 -5.83
N SER A 74 -1.82 -6.37 -6.34
CA SER A 74 -2.46 -6.30 -7.65
C SER A 74 -3.88 -5.80 -7.48
N LYS A 75 -4.25 -4.72 -8.18
CA LYS A 75 -5.57 -4.08 -8.08
C LYS A 75 -6.03 -3.64 -9.46
N ASP A 76 -7.30 -3.85 -9.78
CA ASP A 76 -7.90 -3.31 -11.01
C ASP A 76 -8.02 -1.78 -10.98
N ARG A 77 -8.11 -1.24 -9.77
CA ARG A 77 -8.26 0.19 -9.51
C ARG A 77 -7.47 0.58 -8.27
N ILE A 78 -6.71 1.65 -8.40
CA ILE A 78 -5.92 2.23 -7.33
C ILE A 78 -6.44 3.63 -7.01
N TYR A 79 -6.24 4.02 -5.75
CA TYR A 79 -6.69 5.29 -5.20
C TYR A 79 -5.52 5.97 -4.50
N SER A 80 -5.46 7.30 -4.55
CA SER A 80 -4.43 8.07 -3.87
C SER A 80 -4.89 9.50 -3.61
N MET A 81 -4.53 10.01 -2.44
CA MET A 81 -4.44 11.44 -2.18
C MET A 81 -2.97 11.80 -2.01
N ALA A 82 -2.44 12.64 -2.90
CA ALA A 82 -0.99 12.88 -2.95
C ALA A 82 -0.45 13.71 -1.77
N LYS A 83 -1.28 14.60 -1.19
CA LYS A 83 -0.90 15.57 -0.15
C LYS A 83 -2.15 16.20 0.50
N PRO A 84 -2.02 16.90 1.63
CA PRO A 84 -3.10 17.69 2.20
C PRO A 84 -3.75 18.64 1.18
N GLY A 85 -5.08 18.71 1.19
CA GLY A 85 -5.88 19.53 0.28
C GLY A 85 -5.94 19.05 -1.17
N ALA A 86 -5.26 17.94 -1.51
CA ALA A 86 -5.41 17.32 -2.82
C ALA A 86 -6.69 16.47 -2.86
N GLY A 87 -7.48 16.63 -3.93
CA GLY A 87 -8.62 15.75 -4.16
C GLY A 87 -8.18 14.30 -4.44
N PRO A 88 -9.02 13.31 -4.11
CA PRO A 88 -8.78 11.91 -4.46
C PRO A 88 -8.55 11.73 -5.95
N VAL A 89 -7.61 10.85 -6.29
CA VAL A 89 -7.37 10.39 -7.64
C VAL A 89 -7.57 8.89 -7.66
N SER A 90 -8.35 8.41 -8.63
CA SER A 90 -8.42 6.99 -8.95
C SER A 90 -7.92 6.72 -10.37
N ARG A 91 -7.37 5.52 -10.57
CA ARG A 91 -7.00 4.99 -11.89
C ARG A 91 -7.33 3.51 -11.94
N GLY A 92 -7.85 3.09 -13.07
CA GLY A 92 -8.21 1.70 -13.35
C GLY A 92 -8.89 1.64 -14.71
N ASN A 93 -8.90 0.47 -15.32
CA ASN A 93 -9.76 0.16 -16.47
C ASN A 93 -9.91 -1.36 -16.59
N ILE A 94 -10.94 -1.81 -17.30
CA ILE A 94 -11.25 -3.25 -17.47
C ILE A 94 -10.17 -4.06 -18.21
N SER A 95 -9.22 -3.40 -18.89
CA SER A 95 -8.23 -4.02 -19.78
C SER A 95 -6.80 -4.06 -19.23
N SER A 96 -6.56 -3.48 -18.05
CA SER A 96 -5.26 -3.47 -17.39
C SER A 96 -5.43 -3.39 -15.89
N GLU A 97 -4.59 -4.11 -15.17
CA GLU A 97 -4.47 -4.00 -13.73
C GLU A 97 -3.32 -3.05 -13.35
N TYR A 98 -3.28 -2.71 -12.08
CA TYR A 98 -2.18 -1.99 -11.47
C TYR A 98 -1.47 -2.89 -10.47
N VAL A 99 -0.15 -2.93 -10.53
CA VAL A 99 0.70 -3.43 -9.45
C VAL A 99 1.13 -2.22 -8.62
N ALA A 100 0.73 -2.21 -7.35
CA ALA A 100 1.15 -1.25 -6.34
C ALA A 100 2.23 -1.91 -5.46
N LEU A 101 3.45 -1.37 -5.47
CA LEU A 101 4.52 -1.79 -4.56
C LEU A 101 4.62 -0.78 -3.43
N ASP A 102 4.17 -1.19 -2.24
CA ASP A 102 4.29 -0.36 -1.05
C ASP A 102 5.72 -0.50 -0.54
N TYR A 103 6.40 0.63 -0.34
CA TYR A 103 7.82 0.63 -0.02
C TYR A 103 8.17 1.68 1.01
N LEU A 104 9.27 1.44 1.70
CA LEU A 104 9.94 2.42 2.55
C LEU A 104 11.23 2.84 1.90
N VAL A 105 11.56 4.13 2.02
CA VAL A 105 12.84 4.68 1.60
C VAL A 105 13.46 5.45 2.74
N LYS A 106 14.72 5.11 3.06
CA LYS A 106 15.53 5.77 4.08
C LYS A 106 16.69 6.52 3.46
N ASN A 107 16.90 7.76 3.90
CA ASN A 107 18.09 8.52 3.55
C ASN A 107 19.31 8.07 4.38
N ILE A 108 20.31 7.48 3.73
CA ILE A 108 21.55 7.00 4.35
C ILE A 108 22.79 7.86 4.00
N SER A 109 22.61 8.98 3.30
CA SER A 109 23.71 9.84 2.83
C SER A 109 24.41 10.66 3.92
N GLY A 110 23.78 10.84 5.08
CA GLY A 110 24.26 11.74 6.15
C GLY A 110 23.84 13.22 6.00
N SER A 111 23.21 13.62 4.89
CA SER A 111 22.67 14.97 4.67
C SER A 111 21.25 14.93 4.11
N PRO A 112 20.42 15.98 4.28
CA PRO A 112 19.12 16.04 3.60
C PRO A 112 19.27 15.91 2.09
N LEU A 113 18.36 15.19 1.44
CA LEU A 113 18.35 14.99 -0.01
C LEU A 113 16.93 15.01 -0.57
N THR A 114 16.83 15.01 -1.90
CA THR A 114 15.60 14.70 -2.63
C THR A 114 15.80 13.38 -3.36
N THR A 115 14.82 12.48 -3.30
CA THR A 115 14.88 11.21 -4.04
C THR A 115 15.02 11.45 -5.54
N GLY A 116 15.68 10.53 -6.21
CA GLY A 116 15.97 10.59 -7.65
C GLY A 116 16.31 9.20 -8.15
N ALA A 117 15.29 8.35 -8.25
CA ALA A 117 15.39 6.96 -8.64
C ALA A 117 14.34 6.59 -9.70
N GLU A 118 14.79 5.90 -10.74
CA GLU A 118 13.94 5.22 -11.70
C GLU A 118 13.57 3.83 -11.15
N ALA A 119 12.34 3.39 -11.40
CA ALA A 119 11.86 2.07 -11.02
C ALA A 119 11.25 1.38 -12.25
N THR A 120 11.68 0.15 -12.50
CA THR A 120 11.07 -0.73 -13.52
C THR A 120 10.68 -2.05 -12.87
N LEU A 121 9.45 -2.49 -13.11
CA LEU A 121 8.96 -3.82 -12.75
C LEU A 121 9.21 -4.82 -13.88
N LEU A 122 9.71 -6.01 -13.53
CA LEU A 122 9.84 -7.16 -14.42
C LEU A 122 8.84 -8.23 -14.00
N ASP A 123 8.11 -8.78 -14.97
CA ASP A 123 7.20 -9.90 -14.76
C ASP A 123 7.85 -11.26 -15.04
N ASP A 124 7.10 -12.33 -14.77
CA ASP A 124 7.44 -13.74 -14.99
C ASP A 124 7.74 -14.10 -16.46
N ARG A 125 7.34 -13.24 -17.40
CA ARG A 125 7.64 -13.39 -18.84
C ARG A 125 8.85 -12.55 -19.25
N GLY A 126 9.48 -11.85 -18.33
CA GLY A 126 10.58 -10.92 -18.56
C GLY A 126 10.18 -9.61 -19.22
N SER A 127 8.87 -9.31 -19.29
CA SER A 127 8.38 -8.02 -19.79
C SER A 127 8.71 -6.92 -18.80
N ARG A 128 8.93 -5.71 -19.34
CA ARG A 128 9.32 -4.53 -18.57
C ARG A 128 8.14 -3.57 -18.48
N HIS A 129 7.80 -3.17 -17.27
CA HIS A 129 6.76 -2.20 -16.98
C HIS A 129 7.38 -1.00 -16.26
N GLU A 130 7.23 0.19 -16.85
CA GLU A 130 7.79 1.41 -16.27
C GLU A 130 6.79 2.03 -15.28
N LEU A 131 7.33 2.77 -14.29
CA LEU A 131 6.53 3.44 -13.27
C LEU A 131 5.50 4.41 -13.88
N ASP A 132 4.24 4.33 -13.45
CA ASP A 132 3.17 5.26 -13.84
C ASP A 132 3.31 6.58 -13.05
N THR A 133 4.08 7.50 -13.61
CA THR A 133 4.32 8.83 -13.04
C THR A 133 3.12 9.78 -13.13
N SER A 134 2.02 9.37 -13.77
CA SER A 134 0.80 10.18 -13.85
C SER A 134 0.02 10.20 -12.53
N ILE A 135 0.34 9.27 -11.63
CA ILE A 135 -0.25 9.13 -10.30
C ILE A 135 0.80 9.54 -9.29
N LYS A 136 0.43 10.47 -8.42
CA LYS A 136 1.30 10.90 -7.33
C LYS A 136 0.93 10.12 -6.08
N PRO A 137 1.81 9.27 -5.54
CA PRO A 137 1.54 8.59 -4.28
C PRO A 137 1.57 9.61 -3.12
N PRO A 138 0.95 9.27 -1.98
CA PRO A 138 1.04 10.07 -0.77
C PRO A 138 2.50 10.27 -0.36
N SER A 139 2.80 11.44 0.20
CA SER A 139 4.14 11.79 0.70
C SER A 139 5.27 11.87 -0.35
N GLY A 140 4.98 11.72 -1.65
CA GLY A 140 5.96 11.78 -2.76
C GLY A 140 6.42 10.39 -3.21
N GLY A 141 7.22 10.30 -4.29
CA GLY A 141 7.61 9.01 -4.90
C GLY A 141 9.12 8.77 -4.94
N THR A 142 9.55 7.90 -5.86
CA THR A 142 10.97 7.57 -6.10
C THR A 142 11.79 8.72 -6.64
N ASP A 143 11.13 9.76 -7.17
CA ASP A 143 11.71 11.01 -7.62
C ASP A 143 10.97 12.20 -6.99
N GLY A 144 11.72 13.20 -6.52
CA GLY A 144 11.15 14.45 -5.99
C GLY A 144 10.68 14.43 -4.52
N MET A 145 10.85 13.32 -3.77
CA MET A 145 10.52 13.25 -2.34
C MET A 145 11.67 13.81 -1.50
N GLY A 146 11.40 14.84 -0.70
CA GLY A 146 12.38 15.37 0.27
C GLY A 146 12.55 14.46 1.49
N LEU A 147 13.78 14.13 1.84
CA LEU A 147 14.15 13.31 3.01
C LEU A 147 15.22 14.01 3.83
N GLY A 148 14.93 14.24 5.12
CA GLY A 148 15.93 14.65 6.10
C GLY A 148 16.99 13.57 6.35
N THR A 149 18.08 13.92 7.04
CA THR A 149 19.15 12.96 7.37
C THR A 149 18.60 11.79 8.18
N GLY A 150 18.81 10.55 7.71
CA GLY A 150 18.35 9.34 8.42
C GLY A 150 16.85 9.11 8.37
N GLN A 151 16.07 9.99 7.75
CA GLN A 151 14.61 9.90 7.70
C GLN A 151 14.18 8.73 6.82
N THR A 152 13.18 7.98 7.31
CA THR A 152 12.44 6.96 6.56
C THR A 152 11.03 7.47 6.27
N ARG A 153 10.55 7.27 5.04
CA ARG A 153 9.15 7.49 4.64
C ARG A 153 8.62 6.27 3.89
N ALA A 154 7.32 6.01 4.02
CA ALA A 154 6.61 5.06 3.18
C ALA A 154 5.96 5.79 1.98
N SER A 155 5.81 5.07 0.87
CA SER A 155 5.12 5.50 -0.34
C SER A 155 4.81 4.27 -1.20
N THR A 156 4.16 4.47 -2.34
CA THR A 156 3.72 3.40 -3.25
C THR A 156 4.23 3.67 -4.67
N MET A 157 4.76 2.64 -5.31
CA MET A 157 5.07 2.66 -6.73
C MET A 157 3.94 2.00 -7.50
N PHE A 158 3.37 2.70 -8.48
CA PHE A 158 2.29 2.18 -9.30
C PHE A 158 2.80 1.80 -10.69
N PHE A 159 2.53 0.58 -11.12
CA PHE A 159 2.84 0.07 -12.46
C PHE A 159 1.54 -0.36 -13.13
N ARG A 160 1.25 0.18 -14.30
CA ARG A 160 0.17 -0.35 -15.13
C ARG A 160 0.67 -1.58 -15.87
N VAL A 161 -0.01 -2.71 -15.72
CA VAL A 161 0.38 -3.99 -16.31
C VAL A 161 -0.84 -4.69 -16.94
N PRO A 162 -0.65 -5.65 -17.86
CA PRO A 162 -1.76 -6.49 -18.34
C PRO A 162 -2.41 -7.31 -17.21
N ASN A 163 -3.70 -7.62 -17.30
CA ASN A 163 -4.38 -8.44 -16.28
C ASN A 163 -3.70 -9.81 -16.08
N GLY A 164 -3.57 -10.24 -14.82
CA GLY A 164 -2.95 -11.50 -14.45
C GLY A 164 -1.42 -11.51 -14.60
N THR A 165 -0.79 -10.34 -14.53
CA THR A 165 0.67 -10.22 -14.50
C THR A 165 1.19 -10.66 -13.14
N VAL A 166 2.23 -11.50 -13.14
CA VAL A 166 2.94 -11.90 -11.91
C VAL A 166 4.21 -11.06 -11.80
N PRO A 167 4.29 -10.11 -10.85
CA PRO A 167 5.49 -9.31 -10.62
C PRO A 167 6.60 -10.15 -9.97
N GLU A 168 7.78 -10.22 -10.60
CA GLU A 168 8.91 -11.03 -10.07
C GLU A 168 10.08 -10.20 -9.59
N THR A 169 10.41 -9.10 -10.25
CA THR A 169 11.60 -8.32 -9.88
C THR A 169 11.36 -6.83 -10.02
N LEU A 170 11.65 -6.09 -8.96
CA LEU A 170 11.77 -4.64 -9.03
C LEU A 170 13.22 -4.25 -9.31
N VAL A 171 13.45 -3.39 -10.30
CA VAL A 171 14.75 -2.79 -10.56
C VAL A 171 14.70 -1.33 -10.17
N ILE A 172 15.52 -0.93 -9.20
CA ILE A 172 15.69 0.47 -8.81
C ILE A 172 17.03 0.96 -9.32
N LYS A 173 17.02 2.09 -10.03
CA LYS A 173 18.21 2.73 -10.58
C LYS A 173 18.32 4.16 -10.06
N THR A 174 19.41 4.43 -9.36
CA THR A 174 19.81 5.78 -8.95
C THR A 174 20.98 6.26 -9.81
N SER A 175 21.44 7.49 -9.57
CA SER A 175 22.64 8.02 -10.24
C SER A 175 23.93 7.25 -9.91
N LYS A 176 23.95 6.54 -8.77
CA LYS A 176 25.13 5.86 -8.23
C LYS A 176 25.05 4.34 -8.28
N SER A 177 23.85 3.77 -8.27
CA SER A 177 23.64 2.33 -8.14
C SER A 177 22.46 1.85 -8.96
N ARG A 178 22.46 0.55 -9.24
CA ARG A 178 21.32 -0.18 -9.78
C ARG A 178 21.18 -1.47 -8.99
N VAL A 179 20.02 -1.66 -8.38
CA VAL A 179 19.71 -2.85 -7.57
C VAL A 179 18.51 -3.59 -8.15
N ARG A 180 18.42 -4.88 -7.83
CA ARG A 180 17.35 -5.81 -8.21
C ARG A 180 16.77 -6.42 -6.95
N ILE A 181 15.47 -6.27 -6.72
CA ILE A 181 14.77 -6.82 -5.56
C ILE A 181 13.85 -7.92 -6.07
N ASP A 182 14.00 -9.12 -5.50
CA ASP A 182 13.13 -10.27 -5.78
C ASP A 182 11.78 -10.08 -5.07
N LEU A 183 10.71 -10.01 -5.84
CA LEU A 183 9.36 -9.82 -5.32
C LEU A 183 8.67 -11.14 -4.95
N LEU A 184 9.29 -12.29 -5.24
CA LEU A 184 8.80 -13.61 -4.84
C LEU A 184 9.42 -14.09 -3.52
N ALA A 185 10.58 -13.54 -3.15
CA ALA A 185 11.22 -13.80 -1.87
C ALA A 185 10.68 -12.83 -0.80
N ARG A 186 10.14 -13.37 0.31
CA ARG A 186 9.59 -12.58 1.41
C ARG A 186 10.19 -12.99 2.75
N ASP A 187 10.74 -12.03 3.48
CA ASP A 187 11.20 -12.17 4.87
C ASP A 187 10.83 -10.92 5.67
N MET A 188 9.73 -11.02 6.43
CA MET A 188 9.21 -9.92 7.23
C MET A 188 9.81 -9.89 8.66
N GLU A 189 10.64 -10.87 9.05
CA GLU A 189 11.18 -10.97 10.41
C GLU A 189 12.12 -9.82 10.78
N LYS A 190 12.78 -9.24 9.77
CA LYS A 190 13.75 -8.15 9.97
C LYS A 190 13.12 -6.76 9.79
N VAL A 191 11.82 -6.68 9.53
CA VAL A 191 11.13 -5.41 9.32
C VAL A 191 10.89 -4.73 10.67
N PRO A 192 11.37 -3.49 10.88
CA PRO A 192 11.14 -2.75 12.11
C PRO A 192 9.64 -2.44 12.32
N PRO A 193 9.15 -2.41 13.57
CA PRO A 193 7.74 -2.13 13.86
C PRO A 193 7.31 -0.72 13.38
N GLU A 194 8.22 0.25 13.39
CA GLU A 194 7.92 1.59 12.87
C GLU A 194 7.60 1.60 11.37
N ASP A 195 8.14 0.63 10.61
CA ASP A 195 7.91 0.55 9.17
C ASP A 195 6.47 0.09 8.88
N TYR A 196 5.91 -0.83 9.70
CA TYR A 196 4.48 -1.18 9.66
C TYR A 196 3.61 0.04 9.90
N LEU A 197 3.94 0.88 10.88
CA LEU A 197 3.15 2.08 11.16
C LEU A 197 3.21 3.10 10.01
N ARG A 198 4.35 3.22 9.32
CA ARG A 198 4.46 4.11 8.15
C ARG A 198 3.55 3.64 7.01
N VAL A 199 3.49 2.32 6.77
CA VAL A 199 2.65 1.73 5.73
C VAL A 199 1.17 1.78 6.11
N TYR A 200 0.82 1.47 7.36
CA TYR A 200 -0.54 1.60 7.86
C TYR A 200 -1.12 3.01 7.64
N HIS A 201 -0.36 4.07 7.95
CA HIS A 201 -0.81 5.45 7.72
C HIS A 201 -0.80 5.84 6.23
N LEU A 202 0.05 5.21 5.41
CA LEU A 202 0.02 5.37 3.96
C LEU A 202 -1.30 4.83 3.39
N TYR A 203 -1.72 3.64 3.81
CA TYR A 203 -2.95 2.99 3.35
C TYR A 203 -4.21 3.83 3.58
N LEU A 204 -4.26 4.58 4.69
CA LEU A 204 -5.37 5.50 4.95
C LEU A 204 -5.54 6.57 3.86
N ASN A 205 -4.45 6.92 3.16
CA ASN A 205 -4.41 7.89 2.07
C ASN A 205 -4.45 7.24 0.67
N GLU A 206 -4.60 5.92 0.57
CA GLU A 206 -4.68 5.17 -0.69
C GLU A 206 -5.94 4.30 -0.80
N GLN A 207 -6.88 4.45 0.15
CA GLN A 207 -8.07 3.59 0.25
C GLN A 207 -7.72 2.09 0.34
N ALA A 208 -6.51 1.76 0.81
CA ALA A 208 -6.04 0.39 1.02
C ALA A 208 -6.47 -0.11 2.41
N TYR A 209 -7.77 0.03 2.70
CA TYR A 209 -8.32 -0.18 4.03
C TYR A 209 -8.36 -1.66 4.41
N GLU A 210 -8.59 -2.55 3.45
CA GLU A 210 -8.51 -4.00 3.65
C GLU A 210 -7.10 -4.37 4.13
N GLU A 211 -6.08 -3.90 3.43
CA GLU A 211 -4.69 -4.17 3.79
C GLU A 211 -4.33 -3.55 5.14
N ALA A 212 -4.84 -2.35 5.44
CA ALA A 212 -4.67 -1.75 6.77
C ALA A 212 -5.33 -2.56 7.89
N TYR A 213 -6.48 -3.18 7.63
CA TYR A 213 -7.18 -4.05 8.58
C TYR A 213 -6.40 -5.35 8.83
N GLU A 214 -5.87 -5.95 7.77
CA GLU A 214 -5.06 -7.18 7.86
C GLU A 214 -3.73 -7.00 8.62
N MET A 215 -3.26 -5.76 8.79
CA MET A 215 -2.10 -5.45 9.62
C MET A 215 -2.38 -5.60 11.13
N PHE A 216 -3.65 -5.64 11.56
CA PHE A 216 -4.01 -5.86 12.96
C PHE A 216 -3.88 -7.33 13.38
N ASP A 217 -3.50 -7.51 14.64
CA ASP A 217 -3.65 -8.78 15.32
C ASP A 217 -5.14 -9.12 15.42
N GLN A 218 -5.52 -10.28 14.89
CA GLN A 218 -6.93 -10.69 14.78
C GLN A 218 -7.60 -10.89 16.15
N THR A 219 -6.84 -11.11 17.22
CA THR A 219 -7.42 -11.20 18.57
C THR A 219 -7.68 -9.82 19.18
N SER A 220 -7.07 -8.77 18.62
CA SER A 220 -7.23 -7.40 19.09
C SER A 220 -8.39 -6.62 18.46
N VAL A 221 -8.97 -7.09 17.35
CA VAL A 221 -10.00 -6.33 16.58
C VAL A 221 -11.37 -6.24 17.26
N GLN A 222 -11.52 -6.75 18.49
CA GLN A 222 -12.69 -6.54 19.36
C GLN A 222 -14.07 -6.87 18.72
N GLY A 223 -14.09 -7.80 17.77
CA GLY A 223 -15.31 -8.20 17.05
C GLY A 223 -15.70 -7.27 15.90
N ILE A 224 -14.95 -6.19 15.64
CA ILE A 224 -15.14 -5.33 14.48
C ILE A 224 -14.79 -6.12 13.23
N THR A 225 -15.76 -6.26 12.34
CA THR A 225 -15.63 -6.95 11.05
C THR A 225 -14.91 -6.07 10.02
N LEU A 226 -14.43 -6.70 8.95
CA LEU A 226 -13.87 -5.96 7.81
C LEU A 226 -14.89 -4.99 7.20
N GLY A 227 -16.16 -5.39 7.05
CA GLY A 227 -17.20 -4.53 6.48
C GLY A 227 -17.47 -3.27 7.31
N GLU A 228 -17.47 -3.41 8.64
CA GLU A 228 -17.58 -2.29 9.59
C GLU A 228 -16.38 -1.35 9.50
N TRP A 229 -15.17 -1.91 9.44
CA TRP A 229 -13.94 -1.14 9.24
C TRP A 229 -13.95 -0.35 7.93
N LEU A 230 -14.34 -0.98 6.83
CA LEU A 230 -14.46 -0.34 5.52
C LEU A 230 -15.48 0.79 5.57
N SER A 231 -16.68 0.53 6.11
CA SER A 231 -17.75 1.53 6.23
C SER A 231 -17.30 2.77 7.00
N PHE A 232 -16.55 2.59 8.09
CA PHE A 232 -16.00 3.69 8.87
C PHE A 232 -15.02 4.56 8.07
N TRP A 233 -14.06 3.94 7.36
CA TRP A 233 -13.00 4.67 6.67
C TRP A 233 -13.43 5.24 5.32
N GLU A 234 -14.25 4.53 4.55
CA GLU A 234 -14.74 5.00 3.25
C GLU A 234 -15.56 6.28 3.38
N ALA A 235 -16.31 6.43 4.47
CA ALA A 235 -17.03 7.67 4.77
C ALA A 235 -16.12 8.89 4.96
N LEU A 236 -14.84 8.66 5.30
CA LEU A 236 -13.82 9.70 5.52
C LEU A 236 -12.92 9.95 4.31
N TRP A 237 -12.93 9.06 3.32
CA TRP A 237 -12.10 9.17 2.12
C TRP A 237 -12.37 10.48 1.37
N GLY A 238 -11.29 11.18 0.97
CA GLY A 238 -11.38 12.48 0.31
C GLY A 238 -11.82 13.66 1.19
N LYS A 239 -12.24 13.40 2.43
CA LYS A 239 -12.56 14.43 3.44
C LYS A 239 -11.41 14.66 4.39
N ARG A 240 -10.55 13.65 4.59
CA ARG A 240 -9.41 13.69 5.48
C ARG A 240 -8.16 13.18 4.79
N TYR A 241 -7.02 13.80 5.09
CA TYR A 241 -5.69 13.31 4.76
C TYR A 241 -4.90 13.10 6.05
N VAL A 242 -4.20 11.98 6.19
CA VAL A 242 -3.43 11.64 7.39
C VAL A 242 -1.93 11.75 7.11
N SER A 243 -1.24 12.67 7.78
CA SER A 243 0.23 12.72 7.79
C SER A 243 0.76 12.03 9.03
N LEU A 244 1.77 11.19 8.86
CA LEU A 244 2.56 10.67 9.96
C LEU A 244 3.77 11.59 10.20
N ASP A 245 3.79 12.25 11.36
CA ASP A 245 4.79 13.28 11.65
C ASP A 245 6.00 12.71 12.37
N SER A 246 5.77 11.84 13.37
CA SER A 246 6.86 11.18 14.09
C SER A 246 6.45 9.87 14.73
N LEU A 247 7.43 8.99 14.90
CA LEU A 247 7.32 7.73 15.64
C LEU A 247 8.41 7.73 16.71
N ARG A 248 8.03 7.54 17.97
CA ARG A 248 8.97 7.45 19.09
C ARG A 248 8.70 6.18 19.90
N PRO A 249 9.60 5.19 19.85
CA PRO A 249 9.52 4.02 20.72
C PRO A 249 9.45 4.44 22.19
N LEU A 250 8.50 3.88 22.93
CA LEU A 250 8.33 4.04 24.37
C LEU A 250 8.84 2.80 25.12
N SER A 251 8.58 1.62 24.56
CA SER A 251 9.12 0.36 25.04
C SER A 251 9.33 -0.61 23.88
N GLU A 252 10.31 -1.48 24.02
CA GLU A 252 10.63 -2.51 23.02
C GLU A 252 11.07 -3.79 23.73
N SER A 253 10.48 -4.89 23.31
CA SER A 253 10.86 -6.24 23.69
C SER A 253 10.86 -7.12 22.44
N THR A 254 11.27 -8.38 22.58
CA THR A 254 11.28 -9.33 21.46
C THR A 254 9.89 -9.60 20.86
N TYR A 255 8.82 -9.46 21.65
CA TYR A 255 7.47 -9.88 21.27
C TYR A 255 6.44 -8.74 21.29
N GLN A 256 6.81 -7.57 21.80
CA GLN A 256 5.88 -6.47 21.99
C GLN A 256 6.66 -5.16 21.96
N THR A 257 6.11 -4.15 21.31
CA THR A 257 6.60 -2.78 21.35
C THR A 257 5.45 -1.80 21.49
N VAL A 258 5.75 -0.66 22.11
CA VAL A 258 4.81 0.43 22.27
C VAL A 258 5.46 1.68 21.70
N ILE A 259 4.78 2.33 20.75
CA ILE A 259 5.29 3.47 20.00
C ILE A 259 4.34 4.65 20.20
N LEU A 260 4.89 5.81 20.57
CA LEU A 260 4.16 7.07 20.50
C LEU A 260 4.11 7.52 19.04
N VAL A 261 2.91 7.58 18.49
CA VAL A 261 2.63 7.98 17.12
C VAL A 261 2.10 9.41 17.13
N THR A 262 2.82 10.33 16.49
CA THR A 262 2.32 11.68 16.25
C THR A 262 1.87 11.79 14.81
N ARG A 263 0.61 12.18 14.60
CA ARG A 263 -0.01 12.34 13.29
C ARG A 263 -0.74 13.67 13.21
N THR A 264 -0.84 14.20 11.99
CA THR A 264 -1.66 15.36 11.69
C THR A 264 -2.76 14.94 10.73
N ILE A 265 -4.00 15.25 11.09
CA ILE A 265 -5.16 15.04 10.22
C ILE A 265 -5.52 16.39 9.59
N TYR A 266 -5.57 16.38 8.27
CA TYR A 266 -5.96 17.54 7.47
C TYR A 266 -7.37 17.33 6.96
N ASP A 267 -8.13 18.40 6.85
CA ASP A 267 -9.42 18.39 6.18
C ASP A 267 -9.25 18.41 4.64
N ARG A 268 -10.38 18.46 3.94
CA ARG A 268 -10.45 18.49 2.48
C ARG A 268 -9.76 19.72 1.87
N ASP A 269 -9.73 20.84 2.58
CA ASP A 269 -9.12 22.07 2.09
C ASP A 269 -7.61 22.08 2.36
N GLY A 270 -7.12 21.13 3.14
CA GLY A 270 -5.71 20.94 3.50
C GLY A 270 -5.31 21.70 4.76
N ASP A 271 -6.28 22.22 5.50
CA ASP A 271 -6.07 22.82 6.80
C ASP A 271 -6.01 21.73 7.88
N ILE A 272 -5.27 21.98 8.96
CA ILE A 272 -5.24 21.05 10.10
C ILE A 272 -6.65 21.01 10.69
N ALA A 273 -7.21 19.80 10.80
CA ALA A 273 -8.56 19.61 11.30
C ALA A 273 -8.70 20.28 12.68
N ALA A 274 -9.70 21.14 12.82
CA ALA A 274 -9.85 22.05 13.97
C ALA A 274 -10.27 21.36 15.27
N ASP A 275 -10.56 20.06 15.22
CA ASP A 275 -11.05 19.30 16.36
C ASP A 275 -9.88 18.75 17.19
N PRO A 276 -9.67 19.24 18.43
CA PRO A 276 -8.59 18.78 19.30
C PRO A 276 -8.82 17.36 19.83
N GLU A 277 -10.02 16.79 19.72
CA GLU A 277 -10.29 15.37 20.04
C GLU A 277 -9.78 14.42 18.95
N ILE A 278 -9.46 14.95 17.76
CA ILE A 278 -8.76 14.20 16.72
C ILE A 278 -7.30 14.03 17.15
N GLN A 279 -7.05 12.93 17.86
CA GLN A 279 -5.84 12.68 18.63
C GLN A 279 -4.54 12.93 17.82
N PRO A 280 -3.76 13.99 18.14
CA PRO A 280 -2.51 14.30 17.43
C PRO A 280 -1.36 13.41 17.87
N SER A 281 -1.48 12.76 19.03
CA SER A 281 -0.52 11.76 19.48
C SER A 281 -1.23 10.63 20.20
N VAL A 282 -1.07 9.41 19.69
CA VAL A 282 -1.63 8.18 20.26
C VAL A 282 -0.51 7.21 20.59
N THR A 283 -0.75 6.34 21.56
CA THR A 283 0.13 5.21 21.80
C THR A 283 -0.36 4.04 20.95
N GLN A 284 0.51 3.52 20.10
CA GLN A 284 0.23 2.34 19.29
C GLN A 284 1.06 1.18 19.80
N GLU A 285 0.37 0.11 20.21
CA GLU A 285 1.00 -1.15 20.57
C GLU A 285 1.11 -2.04 19.34
N LEU A 286 2.22 -2.78 19.24
CA LEU A 286 2.40 -3.85 18.27
C LEU A 286 2.89 -5.08 19.01
N VAL A 287 2.36 -6.23 18.61
CA VAL A 287 2.77 -7.54 19.09
C VAL A 287 3.42 -8.32 17.96
N ARG A 288 4.30 -9.25 18.31
CA ARG A 288 4.96 -10.09 17.34
C ARG A 288 4.26 -11.44 17.24
N ASP A 289 3.79 -11.76 16.05
CA ASP A 289 3.12 -13.02 15.72
C ASP A 289 3.77 -13.65 14.48
N ASP A 290 4.11 -14.93 14.58
CA ASP A 290 4.85 -15.70 13.56
C ASP A 290 6.03 -14.96 12.88
N GLY A 291 6.81 -14.24 13.68
CA GLY A 291 7.97 -13.49 13.19
C GLY A 291 7.67 -12.09 12.65
N GLU A 292 6.41 -11.77 12.36
CA GLU A 292 5.93 -10.46 11.88
C GLU A 292 5.41 -9.58 13.01
N TRP A 293 5.38 -8.27 12.79
CA TRP A 293 4.69 -7.35 13.71
C TRP A 293 3.22 -7.20 13.28
N LYS A 294 2.32 -7.27 14.26
CA LYS A 294 0.89 -6.99 14.09
C LYS A 294 0.51 -5.82 14.97
N LEU A 295 -0.30 -4.90 14.44
CA LEU A 295 -0.83 -3.78 15.21
C LEU A 295 -1.86 -4.30 16.21
N VAL A 296 -1.90 -3.73 17.41
CA VAL A 296 -3.00 -3.98 18.36
C VAL A 296 -4.02 -2.87 18.20
N MET A 297 -5.28 -3.21 17.93
CA MET A 297 -6.34 -2.20 17.85
C MET A 297 -6.60 -1.61 19.23
N SER A 298 -6.48 -0.28 19.35
CA SER A 298 -6.74 0.40 20.62
C SER A 298 -8.22 0.40 20.95
N GLU A 299 -8.56 0.38 22.25
CA GLU A 299 -9.94 0.52 22.74
C GLU A 299 -10.59 1.81 22.23
N ASP A 300 -9.83 2.91 22.14
CA ASP A 300 -10.29 4.19 21.59
C ASP A 300 -10.72 4.05 20.12
N LEU A 301 -9.88 3.44 19.27
CA LEU A 301 -10.20 3.25 17.85
C LEU A 301 -11.41 2.33 17.67
N ALA A 302 -11.47 1.25 18.45
CA ALA A 302 -12.62 0.34 18.41
C ALA A 302 -13.91 1.06 18.84
N SER A 303 -13.84 1.87 19.90
CA SER A 303 -14.98 2.66 20.38
C SER A 303 -15.45 3.68 19.34
N ASP A 304 -14.53 4.36 18.64
CA ASP A 304 -14.86 5.31 17.57
C ASP A 304 -15.59 4.63 16.41
N ILE A 305 -15.15 3.43 16.03
CA ILE A 305 -15.76 2.64 14.95
C ILE A 305 -17.18 2.21 15.36
N ILE A 306 -17.33 1.60 16.54
CA ILE A 306 -18.62 1.13 17.06
C ILE A 306 -19.61 2.30 17.22
N ALA A 307 -19.13 3.48 17.65
CA ALA A 307 -19.98 4.66 17.81
C ALA A 307 -20.57 5.17 16.48
N VAL A 308 -19.85 5.01 15.37
CA VAL A 308 -20.31 5.43 14.04
C VAL A 308 -21.28 4.42 13.43
N ILE A 309 -21.03 3.12 13.60
CA ILE A 309 -21.88 2.06 13.06
C ILE A 309 -23.19 1.94 13.85
N GLY A 310 -23.15 2.29 15.14
CA GLY A 310 -24.26 2.10 16.06
C GLY A 310 -24.25 0.69 16.66
N PRO A 311 -24.98 0.44 17.76
CA PRO A 311 -25.16 -0.92 18.25
C PRO A 311 -25.88 -1.74 17.18
N ASP A 312 -25.43 -2.98 16.96
CA ASP A 312 -26.19 -4.00 16.27
C ASP A 312 -27.46 -4.25 17.10
N GLU A 313 -28.52 -3.46 16.85
CA GLU A 313 -29.83 -3.69 17.43
C GLU A 313 -30.34 -4.99 16.84
N THR A 314 -29.97 -6.10 17.49
CA THR A 314 -30.62 -7.39 17.28
C THR A 314 -32.12 -7.12 17.44
N PRO A 315 -32.95 -7.32 16.39
CA PRO A 315 -34.35 -6.97 16.47
C PRO A 315 -34.95 -7.75 17.64
N VAL A 316 -35.47 -7.00 18.63
CA VAL A 316 -36.24 -7.59 19.72
C VAL A 316 -37.36 -8.39 19.05
N PRO A 317 -37.48 -9.70 19.29
CA PRO A 317 -38.50 -10.50 18.62
C PRO A 317 -39.86 -9.86 18.93
N GLU A 318 -40.52 -9.42 17.87
CA GLU A 318 -41.82 -8.78 17.96
C GLU A 318 -42.76 -9.75 18.69
N PRO A 319 -43.42 -9.34 19.79
CA PRO A 319 -44.36 -10.21 20.48
C PRO A 319 -45.43 -10.63 19.47
N PRO A 320 -45.81 -11.92 19.43
CA PRO A 320 -46.65 -12.46 18.37
C PRO A 320 -47.92 -11.63 18.26
N ALA A 321 -48.13 -11.05 17.07
CA ALA A 321 -49.32 -10.28 16.75
C ALA A 321 -50.57 -11.14 17.03
N PRO A 322 -51.63 -10.59 17.64
CA PRO A 322 -52.85 -11.35 17.89
C PRO A 322 -53.45 -11.79 16.56
N GLU A 323 -53.69 -13.10 16.47
CA GLU A 323 -54.28 -13.79 15.33
C GLU A 323 -55.61 -13.14 14.93
N SER A 324 -55.59 -12.34 13.86
CA SER A 324 -56.77 -11.66 13.32
C SER A 324 -57.47 -12.60 12.33
N THR A 325 -58.59 -13.17 12.77
CA THR A 325 -59.53 -13.92 11.93
C THR A 325 -60.05 -13.04 10.79
N GLN A 326 -59.60 -13.30 9.56
CA GLN A 326 -60.21 -12.74 8.35
C GLN A 326 -61.47 -13.53 7.94
N PRO A 327 -62.59 -12.87 7.58
CA PRO A 327 -63.62 -13.44 6.71
C PRO A 327 -63.25 -13.25 5.23
N PRO A 328 -63.80 -14.11 4.33
CA PRO A 328 -63.25 -14.30 3.00
C PRO A 328 -63.53 -13.17 2.01
N THR A 329 -62.56 -13.02 1.12
CA THR A 329 -62.43 -12.16 -0.05
C THR A 329 -63.68 -12.05 -0.92
N THR A 330 -63.96 -10.84 -1.40
CA THR A 330 -64.74 -10.60 -2.62
C THR A 330 -64.08 -9.48 -3.43
N ILE A 331 -63.61 -9.80 -4.64
CA ILE A 331 -63.16 -8.86 -5.68
C ILE A 331 -64.31 -8.77 -6.69
N PRO A 332 -64.75 -7.58 -7.13
CA PRO A 332 -64.29 -6.95 -8.39
C PRO A 332 -64.25 -5.40 -8.31
N GLU A 333 -63.78 -4.55 -9.22
CA GLU A 333 -62.99 -4.51 -10.46
C GLU A 333 -62.99 -3.00 -10.84
N THR A 334 -61.99 -2.50 -11.60
CA THR A 334 -61.94 -1.16 -12.26
C THR A 334 -61.56 -0.01 -11.30
N THR A 335 -60.55 0.85 -11.55
CA THR A 335 -60.52 1.89 -12.59
C THR A 335 -59.18 2.66 -12.52
N LEU A 336 -58.50 2.91 -13.64
CA LEU A 336 -57.61 4.08 -13.85
C LEU A 336 -58.47 5.18 -14.52
N PRO A 337 -58.26 6.51 -14.32
CA PRO A 337 -56.96 7.17 -14.56
C PRO A 337 -56.69 8.53 -13.83
N GLU A 338 -55.53 9.12 -14.16
CA GLU A 338 -55.14 10.56 -14.19
C GLU A 338 -54.68 11.35 -12.93
N THR A 339 -53.37 11.64 -12.93
CA THR A 339 -52.72 12.97 -12.91
C THR A 339 -53.16 14.03 -11.88
N THR A 340 -52.29 14.34 -10.90
CA THR A 340 -52.14 15.70 -10.32
C THR A 340 -50.73 15.89 -9.71
N THR A 341 -50.03 16.92 -10.17
CA THR A 341 -48.76 17.52 -9.64
C THR A 341 -49.12 18.70 -8.72
N PRO A 342 -48.23 19.41 -7.97
CA PRO A 342 -47.00 19.09 -7.20
C PRO A 342 -47.09 19.49 -5.69
N GLY A 343 -46.14 18.99 -4.90
CA GLY A 343 -45.51 19.79 -3.83
C GLY A 343 -45.86 19.41 -2.38
N ALA A 344 -44.89 18.82 -1.68
CA ALA A 344 -44.53 19.18 -0.30
C ALA A 344 -43.17 18.55 0.02
N GLU A 345 -42.19 19.38 0.35
CA GLU A 345 -40.94 18.97 0.96
C GLU A 345 -41.21 18.13 2.22
N SER A 346 -40.50 17.02 2.34
CA SER A 346 -40.15 16.45 3.63
C SER A 346 -38.73 15.93 3.53
N THR A 347 -37.84 16.73 4.09
CA THR A 347 -36.50 16.36 4.51
C THR A 347 -36.57 15.13 5.40
N THR A 348 -36.08 14.01 4.89
CA THR A 348 -35.67 12.86 5.68
C THR A 348 -34.38 12.34 5.05
N SER A 349 -33.37 12.11 5.88
CA SER A 349 -32.05 11.61 5.50
C SER A 349 -32.16 10.44 4.54
N ALA A 350 -31.61 10.59 3.33
CA ALA A 350 -31.46 9.49 2.39
C ALA A 350 -30.43 8.50 2.94
N ALA A 351 -30.89 7.51 3.70
CA ALA A 351 -30.32 6.18 3.57
C ALA A 351 -30.56 5.79 2.11
N SER A 352 -29.50 5.52 1.37
CA SER A 352 -29.62 5.13 -0.04
C SER A 352 -30.42 3.82 -0.10
N ASP A 353 -31.59 3.86 -0.74
CA ASP A 353 -32.35 2.66 -1.07
C ASP A 353 -31.60 1.94 -2.20
N TYR A 354 -30.79 0.94 -1.86
CA TYR A 354 -30.11 0.11 -2.85
C TYR A 354 -31.10 -0.89 -3.46
N ALA A 355 -31.06 -1.06 -4.77
CA ALA A 355 -31.78 -2.08 -5.51
C ALA A 355 -30.81 -2.84 -6.44
N CYS A 356 -31.18 -4.06 -6.87
CA CYS A 356 -30.35 -4.84 -7.78
C CYS A 356 -29.99 -4.14 -9.11
N THR A 357 -30.76 -3.11 -9.51
CA THR A 357 -30.44 -2.29 -10.69
C THR A 357 -29.29 -1.31 -10.49
N ASP A 358 -28.83 -1.14 -9.25
CA ASP A 358 -27.73 -0.24 -8.89
C ASP A 358 -26.35 -0.90 -8.97
N PHE A 359 -26.31 -2.22 -9.20
CA PHE A 359 -25.08 -3.02 -9.24
C PHE A 359 -24.85 -3.64 -10.62
N GLU A 360 -23.59 -3.73 -11.03
CA GLU A 360 -23.22 -4.33 -12.32
C GLU A 360 -23.03 -5.85 -12.23
N THR A 361 -22.72 -6.37 -11.03
CA THR A 361 -22.39 -7.80 -10.78
C THR A 361 -22.99 -8.31 -9.47
N GLN A 362 -23.13 -9.64 -9.37
CA GLN A 362 -23.60 -10.31 -8.16
C GLN A 362 -22.67 -10.05 -6.97
N GLU A 363 -21.35 -10.09 -7.19
CA GLU A 363 -20.36 -9.86 -6.14
C GLU A 363 -20.41 -8.44 -5.58
N GLU A 364 -20.67 -7.44 -6.43
CA GLU A 364 -20.86 -6.06 -5.99
C GLU A 364 -22.11 -5.93 -5.12
N ALA A 365 -23.23 -6.52 -5.53
CA ALA A 365 -24.46 -6.54 -4.74
C ALA A 365 -24.29 -7.30 -3.41
N GLN A 366 -23.47 -8.36 -3.40
CA GLN A 366 -23.19 -9.18 -2.22
C GLN A 366 -22.55 -8.38 -1.08
N LEU A 367 -21.76 -7.35 -1.41
CA LEU A 367 -21.15 -6.46 -0.42
C LEU A 367 -22.19 -5.63 0.35
N TYR A 368 -23.38 -5.45 -0.21
CA TYR A 368 -24.47 -4.67 0.38
C TYR A 368 -25.55 -5.54 1.01
N LEU A 369 -25.39 -6.87 1.02
CA LEU A 369 -26.30 -7.77 1.72
C LEU A 369 -26.12 -7.65 3.23
N ALA A 370 -26.96 -6.84 3.86
CA ALA A 370 -27.01 -6.72 5.31
C ALA A 370 -27.94 -7.77 5.94
N PRO A 371 -27.72 -8.16 7.21
CA PRO A 371 -28.63 -9.05 7.92
C PRO A 371 -30.09 -8.56 7.90
N GLY A 372 -31.02 -9.45 7.56
CA GLY A 372 -32.44 -9.13 7.44
C GLY A 372 -32.84 -8.44 6.14
N ASP A 373 -31.93 -8.39 5.16
CA ASP A 373 -32.12 -7.86 3.81
C ASP A 373 -32.93 -6.54 3.75
N PRO A 374 -32.45 -5.46 4.40
CA PRO A 374 -33.18 -4.20 4.49
C PRO A 374 -33.39 -3.52 3.14
N TYR A 375 -32.63 -3.93 2.12
CA TYR A 375 -32.63 -3.38 0.77
C TYR A 375 -33.36 -4.28 -0.25
N GLY A 376 -33.82 -5.48 0.16
CA GLY A 376 -34.53 -6.39 -0.75
C GLY A 376 -33.62 -7.00 -1.83
N LEU A 377 -32.33 -7.15 -1.56
CA LEU A 377 -31.32 -7.70 -2.47
C LEU A 377 -31.36 -9.22 -2.53
N ASP A 378 -31.84 -9.91 -1.49
CA ASP A 378 -31.94 -11.38 -1.37
C ASP A 378 -33.41 -11.78 -1.15
N GLN A 379 -34.20 -11.76 -2.25
CA GLN A 379 -35.65 -11.96 -2.17
C GLN A 379 -36.09 -13.34 -1.70
N ASP A 380 -35.23 -14.35 -1.78
CA ASP A 380 -35.52 -15.73 -1.37
C ASP A 380 -34.80 -16.17 -0.09
N ASP A 381 -34.13 -15.23 0.61
CA ASP A 381 -33.41 -15.43 1.87
C ASP A 381 -32.38 -16.58 1.78
N ASN A 382 -31.73 -16.75 0.63
CA ASN A 382 -30.79 -17.85 0.39
C ASN A 382 -29.33 -17.48 0.73
N GLY A 383 -29.08 -16.22 1.09
CA GLY A 383 -27.79 -15.64 1.43
C GLY A 383 -27.04 -15.03 0.24
N LEU A 384 -27.64 -14.99 -0.95
CA LEU A 384 -27.05 -14.47 -2.18
C LEU A 384 -27.79 -13.23 -2.66
N ALA A 385 -27.12 -12.09 -2.66
CA ALA A 385 -27.71 -10.86 -3.19
C ALA A 385 -27.80 -10.92 -4.71
N CYS A 386 -28.95 -10.47 -5.23
CA CYS A 386 -29.18 -10.17 -6.64
C CYS A 386 -28.69 -11.26 -7.59
N GLU A 387 -29.05 -12.52 -7.31
CA GLU A 387 -28.67 -13.75 -8.03
C GLU A 387 -28.93 -13.76 -9.56
N ASN A 388 -29.63 -12.75 -10.08
CA ASN A 388 -29.85 -12.54 -11.51
C ASN A 388 -28.77 -11.67 -12.19
N LEU A 389 -27.85 -11.09 -11.42
CA LEU A 389 -26.72 -10.33 -11.94
C LEU A 389 -25.60 -11.27 -12.44
N PRO A 390 -24.78 -10.82 -13.41
CA PRO A 390 -23.69 -11.60 -13.98
C PRO A 390 -22.66 -12.09 -12.98
#